data_AF-A0AAJ7T723-F1
#
_entry.id   AF-A0AAJ7T723-F1
#
_cell.length_a   1.000
_cell.length_b   1.000
_cell.length_c   1.000
_cell.angle_alpha   90.00
_cell.angle_beta   90.00
_cell.angle_gamma   90.00
#
_symmetry.space_group_name_H-M   'P 1'
#
loop_
_entity.id
_entity.type
_entity.pdbx_description
1 polymer ?
#
loop_
_entity_poly.entity_id
_entity_poly.type
_entity_poly.pdbx_seq_one_letter_code
_entity_poly.pdbx_strand_id
1 'polypeptide(L)'
;MEALSAACLERRVHVVEFDVRFRGTIKCIDPTNKTLTLDKVEVIIGDAQMALPGLKMLDGQGISAITFLDENPAKACRRQGAEKADASSGNVKPDRYCNRIPGKIVNYILIDKFQEKFGSAIQNLSESSVISLELNGINISRFGKLCWLQVSTKETVYLFDILTLGYEAFDFGLRRILENEAILKVVHDCRFLSDCLYHQYKTSLANVFDTQIADVIVRKEEAGGKWPDKLRLLPECLSHHLGLPAAAFQKYSVASATVWTMRPSHSALLHLAARHMPELLALRTVLLDKLMVPFTIHVGHSLDAYRAQPDHVLCQVKRDSLELPQYLLSHLPDENWAKNGK
;
A
#
# COMPACT_ATOMS: atom_id res chain seq x y z
N MET A 1 -8.24 17.84 16.89
CA MET A 1 -7.04 17.17 17.41
C MET A 1 -6.22 18.06 18.33
N GLU A 2 -5.94 19.32 17.98
CA GLU A 2 -5.08 20.22 18.78
C GLU A 2 -5.60 20.53 20.20
N ALA A 3 -6.90 20.31 20.46
CA ALA A 3 -7.51 20.48 21.78
C ALA A 3 -7.46 19.23 22.69
N LEU A 4 -6.98 18.08 22.19
CA LEU A 4 -6.87 16.86 22.99
C LEU A 4 -5.53 16.83 23.74
N SER A 5 -5.58 16.58 25.05
CA SER A 5 -4.39 16.45 25.90
C SER A 5 -4.42 15.13 26.67
N ALA A 6 -3.35 14.86 27.43
CA ALA A 6 -3.30 13.68 28.31
C ALA A 6 -4.47 13.59 29.30
N ALA A 7 -5.12 14.72 29.64
CA ALA A 7 -6.30 14.76 30.49
C ALA A 7 -7.55 14.13 29.84
N CYS A 8 -7.52 13.85 28.54
CA CYS A 8 -8.60 13.19 27.80
C CYS A 8 -8.49 11.66 27.82
N LEU A 9 -7.38 11.09 28.31
CA LEU A 9 -7.19 9.63 28.39
C LEU A 9 -8.25 8.98 29.28
N GLU A 10 -8.64 7.77 28.92
CA GLU A 10 -9.67 6.95 29.58
C GLU A 10 -11.11 7.53 29.55
N ARG A 11 -11.32 8.68 28.92
CA ARG A 11 -12.68 9.25 28.72
C ARG A 11 -13.40 8.57 27.56
N ARG A 12 -14.73 8.45 27.67
CA ARG A 12 -15.58 7.90 26.60
C ARG A 12 -16.04 9.02 25.66
N VAL A 13 -15.86 8.81 24.37
CA VAL A 13 -16.12 9.81 23.33
C VAL A 13 -16.92 9.24 22.17
N HIS A 14 -17.69 10.10 21.51
CA HIS A 14 -18.07 9.94 20.12
C HIS A 14 -17.04 10.65 19.24
N VAL A 15 -16.59 9.99 18.17
CA VAL A 15 -15.69 10.56 17.18
C VAL A 15 -16.30 10.40 15.80
N VAL A 16 -16.31 11.46 15.01
CA VAL A 16 -16.67 11.41 13.60
C VAL A 16 -15.39 11.49 12.78
N GLU A 17 -15.05 10.41 12.07
CA GLU A 17 -13.89 10.33 11.17
C GLU A 17 -14.41 10.00 9.76
N PHE A 18 -14.17 10.88 8.79
CA PHE A 18 -14.65 10.74 7.40
C PHE A 18 -16.13 10.31 7.29
N ASP A 19 -17.02 11.01 8.01
CA ASP A 19 -18.46 10.73 8.13
C ASP A 19 -18.86 9.41 8.81
N VAL A 20 -17.90 8.64 9.34
CA VAL A 20 -18.15 7.45 10.16
C VAL A 20 -18.16 7.83 11.63
N ARG A 21 -19.19 7.41 12.36
CA ARG A 21 -19.33 7.65 13.80
C ARG A 21 -18.78 6.47 14.58
N PHE A 22 -17.77 6.73 15.38
CA PHE A 22 -17.22 5.81 16.38
C PHE A 22 -17.63 6.24 17.78
N ARG A 23 -17.75 5.28 18.68
CA ARG A 23 -17.85 5.50 20.11
C ARG A 23 -16.83 4.62 20.80
N GLY A 24 -16.06 5.16 21.73
CA GLY A 24 -15.02 4.37 22.40
C GLY A 24 -14.35 5.14 23.53
N THR A 25 -13.40 4.49 24.19
CA THR A 25 -12.62 5.06 25.28
C THR A 25 -11.23 5.45 24.76
N ILE A 26 -10.80 6.69 24.99
CA ILE A 26 -9.49 7.16 24.51
C ILE A 26 -8.38 6.43 25.26
N LYS A 27 -7.48 5.74 24.53
CA LYS A 27 -6.29 5.07 25.09
C LYS A 27 -4.99 5.77 24.77
N CYS A 28 -4.88 6.37 23.60
CA CYS A 28 -3.66 7.05 23.17
C CYS A 28 -4.02 8.24 22.29
N ILE A 29 -3.28 9.33 22.47
CA ILE A 29 -3.31 10.51 21.61
C ILE A 29 -1.87 10.72 21.17
N ASP A 30 -1.62 10.69 19.87
CA ASP A 30 -0.32 11.00 19.28
C ASP A 30 -0.43 12.36 18.55
N PRO A 31 0.04 13.46 19.16
CA PRO A 31 -0.01 14.77 18.53
C PRO A 31 0.91 14.89 17.31
N THR A 32 2.02 14.14 17.28
CA THR A 32 3.03 14.22 16.23
C THR A 32 2.52 13.62 14.93
N ASN A 33 1.95 12.41 15.00
CA ASN A 33 1.35 11.74 13.84
C ASN A 33 -0.14 12.09 13.65
N LYS A 34 -0.68 12.96 14.51
CA LYS A 34 -2.10 13.32 14.57
C LYS A 34 -3.00 12.08 14.60
N THR A 35 -2.74 11.12 15.48
CA THR A 35 -3.60 9.92 15.60
C THR A 35 -4.30 9.83 16.95
N LEU A 36 -5.46 9.17 16.96
CA LEU A 36 -6.28 8.93 18.16
C LEU A 36 -6.61 7.43 18.26
N THR A 37 -6.23 6.78 19.35
CA THR A 37 -6.55 5.37 19.58
C THR A 37 -7.69 5.22 20.57
N LEU A 38 -8.72 4.48 20.18
CA LEU A 38 -9.88 4.13 21.00
C LEU A 38 -9.86 2.64 21.39
N ASP A 39 -10.39 2.33 22.57
CA ASP A 39 -10.71 0.98 23.07
C ASP A 39 -12.22 0.83 23.29
N LYS A 40 -12.71 -0.40 23.42
CA LYS A 40 -14.15 -0.72 23.58
C LYS A 40 -15.00 0.00 22.53
N VAL A 41 -14.60 -0.16 21.27
CA VAL A 41 -15.04 0.67 20.16
C VAL A 41 -16.34 0.13 19.58
N GLU A 42 -17.30 1.02 19.36
CA GLU A 42 -18.56 0.77 18.68
C GLU A 42 -18.62 1.66 17.44
N VAL A 43 -19.00 1.10 16.29
CA VAL A 43 -19.33 1.88 15.08
C VAL A 43 -20.83 2.10 15.05
N ILE A 44 -21.24 3.32 14.77
CA ILE A 44 -22.64 3.74 14.72
C ILE A 44 -23.01 3.98 13.26
N ILE A 45 -23.95 3.18 12.74
CA ILE A 45 -24.45 3.24 11.36
C ILE A 45 -25.98 3.38 11.43
N GLY A 46 -26.49 4.59 11.17
CA GLY A 46 -27.89 4.90 11.45
C GLY A 46 -28.20 4.71 12.93
N ASP A 47 -29.18 3.86 13.24
CA ASP A 47 -29.55 3.50 14.63
C ASP A 47 -28.83 2.23 15.14
N ALA A 48 -28.07 1.55 14.28
CA ALA A 48 -27.35 0.32 14.65
C ALA A 48 -26.00 0.64 15.30
N GLN A 49 -25.67 -0.09 16.37
CA GLN A 49 -24.38 -0.05 17.06
C GLN A 49 -23.69 -1.40 16.92
N MET A 50 -22.47 -1.42 16.38
CA MET A 50 -21.70 -2.64 16.20
C MET A 50 -20.37 -2.53 16.94
N ALA A 51 -20.12 -3.43 17.89
CA ALA A 51 -18.85 -3.51 18.61
C ALA A 51 -17.73 -3.97 17.67
N LEU A 52 -16.60 -3.27 17.70
CA LEU A 52 -15.35 -3.68 17.07
C LEU A 52 -14.44 -4.31 18.13
N PRO A 53 -13.86 -5.49 17.84
CA PRO A 53 -12.87 -6.07 18.74
C PRO A 53 -11.58 -5.26 18.71
N GLY A 54 -10.97 -5.08 19.89
CA GLY A 54 -9.64 -4.48 20.05
C GLY A 54 -9.59 -2.95 20.00
N LEU A 55 -8.38 -2.43 19.76
CA LEU A 55 -8.11 -1.00 19.66
C LEU A 55 -8.34 -0.50 18.23
N LYS A 56 -8.96 0.67 18.08
CA LYS A 56 -9.13 1.38 16.80
C LYS A 56 -8.25 2.63 16.80
N MET A 57 -7.27 2.69 15.91
CA MET A 57 -6.60 3.95 15.59
C MET A 57 -7.40 4.72 14.55
N LEU A 58 -7.56 6.02 14.77
CA LEU A 58 -8.21 7.00 13.92
C LEU A 58 -7.17 8.01 13.44
N ASP A 59 -7.23 8.37 12.16
CA ASP A 59 -6.45 9.44 11.56
C ASP A 59 -7.07 10.79 11.91
N GLY A 60 -6.33 11.59 12.66
CA GLY A 60 -6.75 12.90 13.13
C GLY A 60 -6.91 13.95 12.04
N GLN A 61 -6.44 13.71 10.81
CA GLN A 61 -6.82 14.54 9.65
C GLN A 61 -8.24 14.26 9.17
N GLY A 62 -8.75 13.05 9.43
CA GLY A 62 -10.11 12.66 9.09
C GLY A 62 -11.15 12.99 10.15
N ILE A 63 -10.73 13.35 11.36
CA ILE A 63 -11.64 13.63 12.47
C ILE A 63 -12.28 15.01 12.32
N SER A 64 -13.59 15.03 12.06
CA SER A 64 -14.38 16.24 11.94
C SER A 64 -15.05 16.67 13.25
N ALA A 65 -15.30 15.74 14.17
CA ALA A 65 -15.89 16.06 15.49
C ALA A 65 -15.50 15.04 16.57
N ILE A 66 -15.36 15.53 17.81
CA ILE A 66 -15.20 14.69 19.02
C ILE A 66 -16.14 15.24 20.09
N THR A 67 -16.98 14.38 20.65
CA THR A 67 -17.93 14.72 21.71
C THR A 67 -17.69 13.82 22.91
N PHE A 68 -17.40 14.40 24.07
CA PHE A 68 -17.25 13.65 25.32
C PHE A 68 -18.61 13.27 25.89
N LEU A 69 -18.74 12.01 26.29
CA LEU A 69 -20.00 11.46 26.81
C LEU A 69 -20.22 11.76 28.30
N ASP A 70 -19.19 12.25 28.99
CA ASP A 70 -19.22 12.51 30.43
C ASP A 70 -19.72 13.92 30.77
N GLU A 71 -20.04 14.74 29.76
CA GLU A 71 -20.47 16.13 29.95
C GLU A 71 -21.99 16.23 29.99
N ASN A 72 -22.50 16.64 31.15
CA ASN A 72 -23.91 16.89 31.42
C ASN A 72 -24.45 17.92 30.38
N PRO A 73 -25.50 17.60 29.59
CA PRO A 73 -25.94 18.43 28.45
C PRO A 73 -26.41 19.86 28.81
N ALA A 74 -26.54 20.19 30.10
CA ALA A 74 -27.11 21.44 30.59
C ALA A 74 -26.19 22.68 30.51
N LYS A 75 -24.98 22.60 29.95
CA LYS A 75 -24.07 23.77 29.82
C LYS A 75 -23.68 24.17 28.39
N ALA A 76 -24.16 23.47 27.36
CA ALA A 76 -23.90 23.83 25.96
C ALA A 76 -25.13 24.47 25.30
N CYS A 77 -25.65 25.55 25.90
CA CYS A 77 -26.69 26.37 25.27
C CYS A 77 -26.16 27.80 25.13
N ARG A 78 -25.61 28.11 23.95
CA ARG A 78 -25.63 29.41 23.25
C ARG A 78 -24.53 29.43 22.17
N ARG A 79 -24.93 29.14 20.93
CA ARG A 79 -24.83 30.08 19.80
C ARG A 79 -25.59 29.48 18.62
N GLN A 80 -26.54 30.28 18.16
CA GLN A 80 -27.50 29.99 17.10
C GLN A 80 -26.82 29.99 15.73
N GLY A 81 -27.41 29.22 14.82
CA GLY A 81 -27.15 29.23 13.39
C GLY A 81 -28.05 28.19 12.74
N ALA A 82 -29.35 28.49 12.68
CA ALA A 82 -30.35 27.64 12.08
C ALA A 82 -30.19 27.61 10.55
N GLU A 83 -30.11 26.42 9.97
CA GLU A 83 -30.54 26.18 8.59
C GLU A 83 -31.20 24.81 8.51
N LYS A 84 -32.35 24.79 7.85
CA LYS A 84 -33.36 23.72 7.87
C LYS A 84 -32.84 22.47 7.17
N ALA A 85 -33.02 21.32 7.82
CA ALA A 85 -32.90 20.01 7.18
C ALA A 85 -34.17 19.74 6.36
N ASP A 86 -34.02 19.64 5.05
CA ASP A 86 -35.00 19.00 4.18
C ASP A 86 -34.84 17.48 4.34
N ALA A 87 -35.87 16.86 4.90
CA ALA A 87 -36.00 15.42 4.98
C ALA A 87 -36.32 14.87 3.59
N SER A 88 -35.32 14.27 2.94
CA SER A 88 -35.59 13.28 1.91
C SER A 88 -34.88 11.98 2.26
N SER A 89 -35.70 10.98 2.58
CA SER A 89 -35.32 9.58 2.67
C SER A 89 -34.78 9.14 1.29
N GLY A 90 -33.45 9.23 1.14
CA GLY A 90 -32.74 8.81 -0.04
C GLY A 90 -32.14 7.43 0.19
N ASN A 91 -32.85 6.39 -0.24
CA ASN A 91 -32.25 5.08 -0.53
C ASN A 91 -30.94 5.29 -1.29
N VAL A 92 -29.79 5.04 -0.64
CA VAL A 92 -28.48 5.12 -1.31
C VAL A 92 -28.41 3.93 -2.26
N LYS A 93 -28.83 4.16 -3.51
CA LYS A 93 -28.67 3.20 -4.59
C LYS A 93 -27.17 3.05 -4.91
N PRO A 94 -26.58 1.84 -4.82
CA PRO A 94 -25.15 1.61 -5.07
C PRO A 94 -24.70 1.92 -6.51
N ASP A 95 -25.64 2.05 -7.45
CA ASP A 95 -25.38 2.33 -8.86
C ASP A 95 -24.66 3.66 -9.14
N ARG A 96 -24.68 4.63 -8.22
CA ARG A 96 -24.00 5.92 -8.46
C ARG A 96 -22.47 5.85 -8.40
N TYR A 97 -21.88 4.83 -7.77
CA TYR A 97 -20.41 4.68 -7.70
C TYR A 97 -19.79 4.06 -8.96
N CYS A 98 -20.59 3.41 -9.82
CA CYS A 98 -20.07 2.50 -10.84
C CYS A 98 -20.00 3.07 -12.26
N ASN A 99 -20.74 4.14 -12.57
CA ASN A 99 -20.94 4.59 -13.96
C ASN A 99 -19.85 5.53 -14.51
N ARG A 100 -18.76 5.77 -13.79
CA ARG A 100 -17.65 6.60 -14.28
C ARG A 100 -16.31 6.09 -13.75
N ILE A 101 -15.94 4.87 -14.11
CA ILE A 101 -14.56 4.45 -13.90
C ILE A 101 -13.80 4.47 -15.23
N PRO A 102 -13.22 5.62 -15.63
CA PRO A 102 -12.33 5.66 -16.77
C PRO A 102 -11.07 4.82 -16.47
N GLY A 103 -10.81 3.81 -17.29
CA GLY A 103 -9.64 2.95 -17.14
C GLY A 103 -9.74 1.65 -17.94
N LYS A 104 -8.60 1.02 -18.21
CA LYS A 104 -8.53 -0.30 -18.86
C LYS A 104 -9.25 -1.33 -17.98
N ILE A 105 -10.14 -2.12 -18.57
CA ILE A 105 -10.74 -3.27 -17.89
C ILE A 105 -9.68 -4.36 -17.81
N VAL A 106 -9.36 -4.79 -16.59
CA VAL A 106 -8.43 -5.88 -16.33
C VAL A 106 -9.24 -7.12 -16.02
N ASN A 107 -9.01 -8.19 -16.78
CA ASN A 107 -9.62 -9.48 -16.51
C ASN A 107 -8.98 -10.09 -15.26
N TYR A 108 -9.80 -10.69 -14.41
CA TYR A 108 -9.36 -11.36 -13.19
C TYR A 108 -10.09 -12.68 -12.99
N ILE A 109 -9.45 -13.58 -12.23
CA ILE A 109 -10.03 -14.83 -11.78
C ILE A 109 -10.36 -14.69 -10.30
N LEU A 110 -11.65 -14.74 -9.98
CA LEU A 110 -12.15 -14.79 -8.61
C LEU A 110 -11.95 -16.19 -8.03
N ILE A 111 -11.32 -16.25 -6.85
CA ILE A 111 -11.10 -17.46 -6.07
C ILE A 111 -11.78 -17.27 -4.70
N ASP A 112 -12.99 -17.79 -4.57
CA ASP A 112 -13.84 -17.71 -3.36
C ASP A 112 -14.19 -19.07 -2.77
N LYS A 113 -13.76 -20.15 -3.43
CA LYS A 113 -13.89 -21.54 -3.01
C LYS A 113 -12.64 -22.34 -3.42
N PHE A 114 -12.40 -23.46 -2.74
CA PHE A 114 -11.26 -24.33 -3.03
C PHE A 114 -11.43 -25.19 -4.29
N GLN A 115 -12.68 -25.45 -4.69
CA GLN A 115 -12.99 -26.25 -5.86
C GLN A 115 -12.76 -25.45 -7.17
N GLU A 116 -12.47 -26.17 -8.25
CA GLU A 116 -12.30 -25.69 -9.62
C GLU A 116 -11.04 -24.85 -9.89
N LYS A 117 -10.92 -23.67 -9.26
CA LYS A 117 -9.95 -22.64 -9.70
C LYS A 117 -8.77 -22.47 -8.75
N PHE A 118 -8.90 -22.86 -7.49
CA PHE A 118 -7.86 -22.63 -6.48
C PHE A 118 -6.57 -23.37 -6.84
N GLY A 119 -6.65 -24.67 -7.12
CA GLY A 119 -5.48 -25.48 -7.42
C GLY A 119 -4.70 -25.00 -8.65
N SER A 120 -5.40 -24.63 -9.73
CA SER A 120 -4.77 -24.09 -10.94
C SER A 120 -4.16 -22.70 -10.72
N ALA A 121 -4.79 -21.86 -9.89
CA ALA A 121 -4.22 -20.59 -9.48
C ALA A 121 -2.92 -20.79 -8.68
N ILE A 122 -2.91 -21.68 -7.68
CA ILE A 122 -1.71 -22.00 -6.89
C ILE A 122 -0.60 -22.56 -7.79
N GLN A 123 -0.91 -23.44 -8.74
CA GLN A 123 0.07 -23.97 -9.68
C GLN A 123 0.69 -22.84 -10.52
N ASN A 124 -0.13 -22.01 -11.17
CA ASN A 124 0.34 -20.92 -12.02
C ASN A 124 1.21 -19.92 -11.24
N LEU A 125 0.79 -19.57 -10.02
CA LEU A 125 1.57 -18.70 -9.14
C LEU A 125 2.90 -19.34 -8.72
N SER A 126 2.94 -20.66 -8.50
CA SER A 126 4.17 -21.36 -8.12
C SER A 126 5.19 -21.53 -9.26
N GLU A 127 4.72 -21.47 -10.51
CA GLU A 127 5.56 -21.51 -11.72
C GLU A 127 6.03 -20.10 -12.14
N SER A 128 5.49 -19.05 -11.53
CA SER A 128 5.84 -17.67 -11.82
C SER A 128 7.09 -17.24 -11.06
N SER A 129 8.04 -16.60 -11.74
CA SER A 129 9.26 -16.05 -11.11
C SER A 129 9.03 -14.72 -10.40
N VAL A 130 8.04 -13.95 -10.85
CA VAL A 130 7.68 -12.64 -10.29
C VAL A 130 6.16 -12.54 -10.23
N ILE A 131 5.64 -12.12 -9.08
CA ILE A 131 4.22 -11.85 -8.86
C ILE A 131 4.06 -10.49 -8.18
N SER A 132 2.98 -9.77 -8.45
CA SER A 132 2.60 -8.60 -7.64
C SER A 132 1.56 -8.96 -6.60
N LEU A 133 1.55 -8.22 -5.49
CA LEU A 133 0.81 -8.58 -4.28
C LEU A 133 0.21 -7.34 -3.62
N GLU A 134 -1.10 -7.37 -3.36
CA GLU A 134 -1.80 -6.36 -2.55
C GLU A 134 -2.79 -7.01 -1.58
N LEU A 135 -3.15 -6.25 -0.53
CA LEU A 135 -4.17 -6.62 0.45
C LEU A 135 -5.26 -5.55 0.52
N ASN A 136 -6.52 -5.98 0.55
CA ASN A 136 -7.65 -5.11 0.93
C ASN A 136 -8.43 -5.67 2.11
N GLY A 137 -8.88 -4.75 2.96
CA GLY A 137 -9.62 -5.08 4.17
C GLY A 137 -9.72 -3.87 5.11
N ILE A 138 -9.95 -4.14 6.39
CA ILE A 138 -10.10 -3.10 7.42
C ILE A 138 -8.80 -2.99 8.21
N ASN A 139 -8.21 -1.79 8.27
CA ASN A 139 -7.02 -1.47 9.08
C ASN A 139 -5.91 -2.54 8.95
N ILE A 140 -5.55 -2.93 7.71
CA ILE A 140 -4.59 -4.02 7.43
C ILE A 140 -3.35 -3.87 8.31
N SER A 141 -3.13 -4.87 9.16
CA SER A 141 -2.07 -4.98 10.18
C SER A 141 -2.34 -6.29 10.96
N ARG A 142 -1.60 -6.56 12.03
CA ARG A 142 -1.85 -7.68 12.96
C ARG A 142 -3.22 -7.64 13.65
N PHE A 143 -3.83 -6.46 13.81
CA PHE A 143 -5.15 -6.29 14.45
C PHE A 143 -6.28 -5.99 13.45
N GLY A 144 -5.93 -5.84 12.18
CA GLY A 144 -6.89 -5.59 11.12
C GLY A 144 -7.69 -6.82 10.72
N LYS A 145 -8.39 -6.70 9.60
CA LYS A 145 -9.11 -7.81 8.98
C LYS A 145 -8.81 -7.84 7.48
N LEU A 146 -8.06 -8.85 7.05
CA LEU A 146 -7.85 -9.13 5.64
C LEU A 146 -9.14 -9.69 5.02
N CYS A 147 -9.56 -9.11 3.90
CA CYS A 147 -10.77 -9.54 3.18
C CYS A 147 -10.44 -10.09 1.80
N TRP A 148 -9.49 -9.47 1.11
CA TRP A 148 -9.07 -9.81 -0.24
C TRP A 148 -7.56 -9.80 -0.33
N LEU A 149 -7.02 -10.86 -0.93
CA LEU A 149 -5.62 -10.95 -1.34
C LEU A 149 -5.59 -10.91 -2.86
N GLN A 150 -4.98 -9.88 -3.41
CA GLN A 150 -4.77 -9.77 -4.85
C GLN A 150 -3.36 -10.25 -5.18
N VAL A 151 -3.27 -11.13 -6.17
CA VAL A 151 -2.00 -11.59 -6.71
C VAL A 151 -2.06 -11.51 -8.22
N SER A 152 -1.03 -10.99 -8.88
CA SER A 152 -0.96 -11.10 -10.34
C SER A 152 0.36 -11.62 -10.84
N THR A 153 0.28 -12.46 -11.87
CA THR A 153 1.38 -12.81 -12.75
C THR A 153 1.42 -11.84 -13.91
N LYS A 154 2.32 -12.05 -14.86
CA LYS A 154 2.36 -11.23 -16.09
C LYS A 154 1.07 -11.38 -16.92
N GLU A 155 0.43 -12.54 -16.88
CA GLU A 155 -0.72 -12.86 -17.73
C GLU A 155 -2.07 -12.79 -17.00
N THR A 156 -2.10 -13.06 -15.68
CA THR A 156 -3.35 -13.28 -14.95
C THR A 156 -3.39 -12.56 -13.61
N VAL A 157 -4.53 -11.93 -13.30
CA VAL A 157 -4.85 -11.39 -11.97
C VAL A 157 -5.77 -12.35 -11.23
N TYR A 158 -5.43 -12.69 -10.00
CA TYR A 158 -6.21 -13.51 -9.08
C TYR A 158 -6.70 -12.67 -7.91
N LEU A 159 -7.99 -12.78 -7.59
CA LEU A 159 -8.58 -12.18 -6.41
C LEU A 159 -9.01 -13.31 -5.46
N PHE A 160 -8.25 -13.54 -4.40
CA PHE A 160 -8.60 -14.51 -3.37
C PHE A 160 -9.49 -13.85 -2.31
N ASP A 161 -10.69 -14.37 -2.15
CA ASP A 161 -11.62 -13.97 -1.09
C ASP A 161 -11.18 -14.60 0.24
N ILE A 162 -10.17 -14.01 0.88
CA ILE A 162 -9.64 -14.51 2.16
C ILE A 162 -10.69 -14.49 3.28
N LEU A 163 -11.67 -13.58 3.19
CA LEU A 163 -12.78 -13.57 4.15
C LEU A 163 -13.62 -14.86 4.08
N THR A 164 -13.84 -15.38 2.87
CA THR A 164 -14.61 -16.61 2.64
C THR A 164 -13.73 -17.87 2.76
N LEU A 165 -12.52 -17.84 2.20
CA LEU A 165 -11.60 -18.99 2.18
C LEU A 165 -10.92 -19.26 3.52
N GLY A 166 -10.83 -18.25 4.39
CA GLY A 166 -10.24 -18.39 5.71
C GLY A 166 -8.72 -18.57 5.71
N TYR A 167 -8.22 -19.08 6.82
CA TYR A 167 -6.80 -19.34 7.04
C TYR A 167 -6.31 -20.49 6.15
N GLU A 168 -7.20 -21.41 5.81
CA GLU A 168 -6.98 -22.59 4.99
C GLU A 168 -6.43 -22.26 3.60
N ALA A 169 -6.75 -21.07 3.05
CA ALA A 169 -6.15 -20.58 1.81
C ALA A 169 -4.61 -20.52 1.88
N PHE A 170 -4.06 -20.19 3.05
CA PHE A 170 -2.62 -20.14 3.28
C PHE A 170 -2.03 -21.53 3.40
N ASP A 171 -2.68 -22.42 4.15
CA ASP A 171 -2.22 -23.80 4.34
C ASP A 171 -2.28 -24.62 3.05
N PHE A 172 -3.27 -24.38 2.19
CA PHE A 172 -3.44 -25.10 0.93
C PHE A 172 -2.58 -24.58 -0.23
N GLY A 173 -1.79 -23.52 -0.03
CA GLY A 173 -0.76 -23.19 -1.00
C GLY A 173 -0.23 -21.77 -0.98
N LEU A 174 -1.02 -20.77 -0.55
CA LEU A 174 -0.58 -19.37 -0.63
C LEU A 174 0.68 -19.14 0.23
N ARG A 175 0.76 -19.75 1.42
CA ARG A 175 1.95 -19.65 2.28
C ARG A 175 3.21 -20.09 1.54
N ARG A 176 3.17 -21.27 0.91
CA ARG A 176 4.31 -21.82 0.15
C ARG A 176 4.78 -20.84 -0.93
N ILE A 177 3.87 -20.16 -1.62
CA ILE A 177 4.22 -19.19 -2.66
C ILE A 177 4.83 -17.91 -2.05
N LEU A 178 4.21 -17.37 -1.00
CA LEU A 178 4.62 -16.11 -0.37
C LEU A 178 5.96 -16.23 0.38
N GLU A 179 6.26 -17.40 0.93
CA GLU A 179 7.53 -17.71 1.62
C GLU A 179 8.64 -18.20 0.66
N ASN A 180 8.33 -18.48 -0.61
CA ASN A 180 9.32 -18.97 -1.56
C ASN A 180 10.31 -17.87 -1.98
N GLU A 181 11.59 -18.06 -1.68
CA GLU A 181 12.67 -17.15 -2.05
C GLU A 181 12.93 -17.08 -3.56
N ALA A 182 12.57 -18.10 -4.34
CA ALA A 182 12.71 -18.09 -5.79
C ALA A 182 11.64 -17.23 -6.50
N ILE A 183 10.53 -16.93 -5.82
CA ILE A 183 9.44 -16.12 -6.37
C ILE A 183 9.56 -14.71 -5.80
N LEU A 184 9.77 -13.72 -6.65
CA LEU A 184 9.84 -12.33 -6.23
C LEU A 184 8.42 -11.74 -6.04
N LYS A 185 8.13 -11.19 -4.87
CA LYS A 185 6.86 -10.50 -4.58
C LYS A 185 7.04 -8.99 -4.76
N VAL A 186 6.35 -8.43 -5.73
CA VAL A 186 6.32 -6.98 -5.98
C VAL A 186 5.19 -6.37 -5.18
N VAL A 187 5.53 -5.44 -4.32
CA VAL A 187 4.59 -4.75 -3.42
C VAL A 187 4.84 -3.25 -3.49
N HIS A 188 3.86 -2.48 -3.05
CA HIS A 188 4.04 -1.07 -2.76
C HIS A 188 3.77 -0.85 -1.28
N ASP A 189 4.78 -0.45 -0.50
CA ASP A 189 4.71 -0.33 0.96
C ASP A 189 4.40 -1.68 1.65
N CYS A 190 5.44 -2.48 1.87
CA CYS A 190 5.32 -3.83 2.41
C CYS A 190 5.02 -3.89 3.93
N ARG A 191 5.04 -2.76 4.66
CA ARG A 191 5.10 -2.74 6.13
C ARG A 191 3.86 -3.40 6.77
N PHE A 192 2.68 -2.86 6.50
CA PHE A 192 1.42 -3.36 7.05
C PHE A 192 1.01 -4.70 6.43
N LEU A 193 1.39 -4.92 5.16
CA LEU A 193 1.17 -6.17 4.47
C LEU A 193 1.94 -7.31 5.17
N SER A 194 3.23 -7.11 5.43
CA SER A 194 4.07 -8.08 6.12
C SER A 194 3.59 -8.33 7.55
N ASP A 195 3.21 -7.27 8.28
CA ASP A 195 2.68 -7.37 9.65
C ASP A 195 1.39 -8.22 9.70
N CYS A 196 0.48 -7.99 8.75
CA CYS A 196 -0.76 -8.76 8.62
C CYS A 196 -0.49 -10.24 8.34
N LEU A 197 0.32 -10.54 7.32
CA LEU A 197 0.64 -11.92 6.91
C LEU A 197 1.32 -12.71 8.03
N TYR A 198 2.30 -12.10 8.70
CA TYR A 198 3.07 -12.77 9.74
C TYR A 198 2.22 -13.07 10.98
N HIS A 199 1.50 -12.07 11.49
CA HIS A 199 0.79 -12.23 12.77
C HIS A 199 -0.53 -12.99 12.63
N GLN A 200 -1.30 -12.73 11.58
CA GLN A 200 -2.63 -13.34 11.39
C GLN A 200 -2.57 -14.69 10.68
N TYR A 201 -1.68 -14.83 9.69
CA TYR A 201 -1.64 -16.00 8.81
C TYR A 201 -0.35 -16.83 8.96
N LYS A 202 0.52 -16.49 9.92
CA LYS A 202 1.79 -17.17 10.21
C LYS A 202 2.71 -17.28 8.98
N THR A 203 2.56 -16.36 8.03
CA THR A 203 3.25 -16.40 6.74
C THR A 203 4.38 -15.38 6.73
N SER A 204 5.62 -15.84 6.58
CA SER A 204 6.83 -15.02 6.57
C SER A 204 7.20 -14.61 5.15
N LEU A 205 6.72 -13.45 4.71
CA LEU A 205 6.96 -12.95 3.35
C LEU A 205 8.47 -12.86 3.05
N ALA A 206 8.92 -13.58 2.01
CA ALA A 206 10.33 -13.62 1.59
C ALA A 206 10.53 -12.93 0.24
N ASN A 207 11.76 -12.62 -0.20
CA ASN A 207 12.09 -12.08 -1.52
C ASN A 207 11.11 -11.02 -2.07
N VAL A 208 11.23 -9.79 -1.55
CA VAL A 208 10.29 -8.69 -1.82
C VAL A 208 10.97 -7.58 -2.62
N PHE A 209 10.31 -7.10 -3.66
CA PHE A 209 10.63 -5.82 -4.30
C PHE A 209 9.60 -4.77 -3.88
N ASP A 210 9.97 -3.85 -3.00
CA ASP A 210 9.11 -2.74 -2.59
C ASP A 210 9.31 -1.54 -3.52
N THR A 211 8.29 -1.26 -4.32
CA THR A 211 8.29 -0.15 -5.29
C THR A 211 8.32 1.24 -4.63
N GLN A 212 7.87 1.38 -3.38
CA GLN A 212 7.93 2.64 -2.65
C GLN A 212 9.37 2.93 -2.20
N ILE A 213 10.09 1.91 -1.71
CA ILE A 213 11.50 2.04 -1.36
C ILE A 213 12.36 2.28 -2.60
N ALA A 214 12.06 1.58 -3.71
CA ALA A 214 12.73 1.82 -4.98
C ALA A 214 12.52 3.26 -5.50
N ASP A 215 11.31 3.84 -5.42
CA ASP A 215 11.07 5.26 -5.74
C ASP A 215 11.93 6.19 -4.89
N VAL A 216 12.02 5.94 -3.57
CA VAL A 216 12.83 6.75 -2.66
C VAL A 216 14.30 6.75 -3.05
N ILE A 217 14.87 5.58 -3.36
CA ILE A 217 16.27 5.45 -3.79
C ILE A 217 16.48 6.14 -5.13
N VAL A 218 15.61 5.88 -6.12
CA VAL A 218 15.68 6.52 -7.43
C VAL A 218 15.66 8.04 -7.31
N ARG A 219 14.74 8.61 -6.53
CA ARG A 219 14.66 10.06 -6.32
C ARG A 219 15.87 10.63 -5.60
N LYS A 220 16.45 9.87 -4.66
CA LYS A 220 17.69 10.26 -3.99
C LYS A 220 18.82 10.40 -5.00
N GLU A 221 18.99 9.42 -5.88
CA GLU A 221 20.02 9.47 -6.92
C GLU A 221 19.76 10.61 -7.91
N GLU A 222 18.52 10.78 -8.37
CA GLU A 222 18.12 11.90 -9.25
C GLU A 222 18.34 13.29 -8.59
N ALA A 223 18.31 13.37 -7.26
CA ALA A 223 18.54 14.59 -6.49
C ALA A 223 20.00 14.75 -5.99
N GLY A 224 20.95 13.98 -6.55
CA GLY A 224 22.37 14.09 -6.18
C GLY A 224 22.67 13.62 -4.75
N GLY A 225 21.97 12.59 -4.28
CA GLY A 225 22.20 11.95 -2.98
C GLY A 225 21.32 12.46 -1.84
N LYS A 226 20.48 13.47 -2.07
CA LYS A 226 19.57 14.02 -1.04
C LYS A 226 18.32 13.16 -0.90
N TRP A 227 18.01 12.73 0.33
CA TRP A 227 16.79 11.98 0.63
C TRP A 227 15.52 12.82 0.41
N PRO A 228 14.44 12.21 -0.11
CA PRO A 228 13.15 12.88 -0.22
C PRO A 228 12.45 13.08 1.14
N ASP A 229 11.72 14.19 1.29
CA ASP A 229 11.00 14.51 2.54
C ASP A 229 9.72 13.67 2.73
N LYS A 230 9.17 13.10 1.65
CA LYS A 230 7.91 12.36 1.64
C LYS A 230 7.96 11.14 0.74
N LEU A 231 7.34 10.07 1.23
CA LEU A 231 7.03 8.87 0.45
C LEU A 231 5.90 9.18 -0.53
N ARG A 232 5.96 8.60 -1.72
CA ARG A 232 4.86 8.63 -2.70
C ARG A 232 3.93 7.44 -2.48
N LEU A 233 2.64 7.70 -2.56
CA LEU A 233 1.63 6.66 -2.64
C LEU A 233 1.66 6.00 -4.02
N LEU A 234 1.11 4.78 -4.13
CA LEU A 234 1.09 4.04 -5.39
C LEU A 234 0.56 4.86 -6.57
N PRO A 235 -0.57 5.60 -6.47
CA PRO A 235 -1.06 6.44 -7.58
C PRO A 235 -0.06 7.49 -8.06
N GLU A 236 0.71 8.07 -7.13
CA GLU A 236 1.74 9.07 -7.44
C GLU A 236 2.94 8.42 -8.12
N CYS A 237 3.37 7.24 -7.67
CA CYS A 237 4.43 6.47 -8.33
C CYS A 237 4.02 6.02 -9.74
N LEU A 238 2.80 5.49 -9.90
CA LEU A 238 2.28 5.08 -11.20
C LEU A 238 2.19 6.28 -12.15
N SER A 239 1.72 7.43 -11.65
CA SER A 239 1.66 8.65 -12.45
C SER A 239 3.04 9.14 -12.86
N HIS A 240 4.00 9.14 -11.94
CA HIS A 240 5.32 9.68 -12.18
C HIS A 240 6.17 8.79 -13.09
N HIS A 241 6.17 7.47 -12.84
CA HIS A 241 7.06 6.53 -13.53
C HIS A 241 6.46 5.94 -14.81
N LEU A 242 5.13 5.77 -14.87
CA LEU A 242 4.45 5.16 -16.02
C LEU A 242 3.67 6.18 -16.87
N GLY A 243 3.66 7.46 -16.47
CA GLY A 243 2.94 8.52 -17.18
C GLY A 243 1.40 8.37 -17.14
N LEU A 244 0.88 7.58 -16.21
CA LEU A 244 -0.54 7.31 -16.12
C LEU A 244 -1.25 8.46 -15.38
N PRO A 245 -2.45 8.89 -15.79
CA PRO A 245 -3.11 10.03 -15.14
C PRO A 245 -3.47 9.69 -13.71
N ALA A 246 -2.92 10.40 -12.70
CA ALA A 246 -3.15 10.13 -11.28
C ALA A 246 -4.65 10.00 -10.91
N ALA A 247 -5.52 10.76 -11.58
CA ALA A 247 -6.98 10.69 -11.41
C ALA A 247 -7.59 9.32 -11.77
N ALA A 248 -6.94 8.52 -12.62
CA ALA A 248 -7.38 7.15 -12.94
C ALA A 248 -7.02 6.13 -11.83
N PHE A 249 -6.16 6.52 -10.88
CA PHE A 249 -5.62 5.69 -9.80
C PHE A 249 -5.95 6.25 -8.43
N GLN A 250 -6.61 7.41 -8.35
CA GLN A 250 -7.18 7.88 -7.11
C GLN A 250 -8.05 6.72 -6.64
N LYS A 251 -7.65 6.04 -5.55
CA LYS A 251 -8.52 5.15 -4.81
C LYS A 251 -9.77 5.99 -4.67
N TYR A 252 -10.82 5.69 -5.45
CA TYR A 252 -12.13 6.25 -5.17
C TYR A 252 -12.26 5.94 -3.71
N SER A 253 -12.19 6.99 -2.89
CA SER A 253 -12.20 6.89 -1.46
C SER A 253 -13.40 6.03 -1.19
N VAL A 254 -13.17 4.74 -0.98
CA VAL A 254 -14.24 3.83 -0.69
C VAL A 254 -14.54 4.31 0.70
N ALA A 255 -15.61 5.11 0.79
CA ALA A 255 -15.85 6.05 1.88
C ALA A 255 -15.70 5.37 3.26
N SER A 256 -15.86 4.05 3.27
CA SER A 256 -15.39 3.19 4.33
C SER A 256 -14.65 1.95 3.79
N ALA A 257 -13.57 1.57 4.46
CA ALA A 257 -12.89 0.28 4.28
C ALA A 257 -13.82 -0.93 4.53
N THR A 258 -14.97 -0.74 5.18
CA THR A 258 -15.96 -1.80 5.41
C THR A 258 -16.55 -2.37 4.13
N VAL A 259 -16.52 -1.64 3.01
CA VAL A 259 -16.97 -2.16 1.71
C VAL A 259 -16.27 -3.45 1.30
N TRP A 260 -15.01 -3.64 1.71
CA TRP A 260 -14.23 -4.85 1.43
C TRP A 260 -14.77 -6.09 2.15
N THR A 261 -15.59 -5.90 3.19
CA THR A 261 -16.23 -7.00 3.94
C THR A 261 -17.57 -7.44 3.35
N MET A 262 -18.17 -6.67 2.43
CA MET A 262 -19.50 -6.98 1.90
C MET A 262 -19.48 -8.23 1.02
N ARG A 263 -20.47 -9.11 1.19
CA ARG A 263 -20.66 -10.31 0.37
C ARG A 263 -22.13 -10.43 -0.09
N PRO A 264 -22.39 -10.82 -1.36
CA PRO A 264 -21.41 -10.94 -2.44
C PRO A 264 -20.75 -9.59 -2.77
N SER A 265 -19.47 -9.61 -3.16
CA SER A 265 -18.76 -8.37 -3.49
C SER A 265 -19.26 -7.79 -4.80
N HIS A 266 -19.43 -6.47 -4.84
CA HIS A 266 -19.89 -5.80 -6.05
C HIS A 266 -18.82 -5.90 -7.15
N SER A 267 -19.22 -6.18 -8.39
CA SER A 267 -18.28 -6.34 -9.52
C SER A 267 -17.36 -5.14 -9.69
N ALA A 268 -17.87 -3.91 -9.54
CA ALA A 268 -17.07 -2.68 -9.60
C ALA A 268 -15.94 -2.63 -8.56
N LEU A 269 -16.16 -3.18 -7.35
CA LEU A 269 -15.14 -3.24 -6.30
C LEU A 269 -14.04 -4.24 -6.65
N LEU A 270 -14.41 -5.38 -7.23
CA LEU A 270 -13.46 -6.38 -7.74
C LEU A 270 -12.63 -5.84 -8.92
N HIS A 271 -13.26 -5.10 -9.84
CA HIS A 271 -12.53 -4.41 -10.91
C HIS A 271 -11.56 -3.37 -10.37
N LEU A 272 -11.93 -2.64 -9.31
CA LEU A 272 -11.03 -1.70 -8.66
C LEU A 272 -9.83 -2.41 -8.03
N ALA A 273 -10.07 -3.53 -7.33
CA ALA A 273 -9.02 -4.36 -6.74
C ALA A 273 -8.07 -4.94 -7.79
N ALA A 274 -8.57 -5.35 -8.95
CA ALA A 274 -7.75 -5.93 -10.00
C ALA A 274 -6.97 -4.90 -10.82
N ARG A 275 -7.44 -3.65 -10.89
CA ARG A 275 -7.01 -2.69 -11.91
C ARG A 275 -5.51 -2.45 -11.95
N HIS A 276 -4.85 -2.34 -10.80
CA HIS A 276 -3.47 -1.85 -10.71
C HIS A 276 -2.43 -2.94 -10.56
N MET A 277 -2.87 -4.20 -10.48
CA MET A 277 -1.99 -5.33 -10.25
C MET A 277 -0.95 -5.51 -11.38
N PRO A 278 -1.31 -5.40 -12.67
CA PRO A 278 -0.33 -5.45 -13.76
C PRO A 278 0.62 -4.24 -13.77
N GLU A 279 0.10 -3.05 -13.44
CA GLU A 279 0.87 -1.81 -13.38
C GLU A 279 1.92 -1.87 -12.28
N LEU A 280 1.67 -2.59 -11.18
CA LEU A 280 2.66 -2.80 -10.12
C LEU A 280 3.88 -3.59 -10.63
N LEU A 281 3.67 -4.59 -11.51
CA LEU A 281 4.76 -5.30 -12.19
C LEU A 281 5.52 -4.38 -13.17
N ALA A 282 4.79 -3.56 -13.94
CA ALA A 282 5.40 -2.60 -14.85
C ALA A 282 6.21 -1.53 -14.12
N LEU A 283 5.70 -1.05 -12.98
CA LEU A 283 6.36 -0.08 -12.11
C LEU A 283 7.68 -0.64 -11.59
N ARG A 284 7.71 -1.91 -11.16
CA ARG A 284 8.97 -2.57 -10.81
C ARG A 284 9.97 -2.54 -11.97
N THR A 285 9.56 -2.88 -13.18
CA THR A 285 10.49 -2.92 -14.33
C THR A 285 11.13 -1.55 -14.55
N VAL A 286 10.32 -0.48 -14.60
CA VAL A 286 10.83 0.89 -14.78
C VAL A 286 11.73 1.33 -13.63
N LEU A 287 11.34 1.03 -12.39
CA LEU A 287 12.15 1.38 -11.22
C LEU A 287 13.46 0.60 -11.20
N LEU A 288 13.46 -0.67 -11.58
CA LEU A 288 14.68 -1.48 -11.67
C LEU A 288 15.62 -0.91 -12.73
N ASP A 289 15.12 -0.53 -13.91
CA ASP A 289 15.93 0.12 -14.95
C ASP A 289 16.56 1.42 -14.42
N LYS A 290 15.80 2.24 -13.69
CA LYS A 290 16.30 3.46 -13.06
C LYS A 290 17.36 3.19 -11.99
N LEU A 291 17.17 2.18 -11.15
CA LEU A 291 18.17 1.76 -10.14
C LEU A 291 19.46 1.25 -10.81
N MET A 292 19.37 0.70 -12.02
CA MET A 292 20.51 0.19 -12.79
C MET A 292 21.20 1.26 -13.66
N VAL A 293 20.77 2.53 -13.61
CA VAL A 293 21.39 3.62 -14.40
C VAL A 293 22.90 3.78 -14.11
N PRO A 294 23.38 3.85 -12.85
CA PRO A 294 24.81 3.96 -12.57
C PRO A 294 25.62 2.81 -13.19
N PHE A 295 25.11 1.59 -13.05
CA PHE A 295 25.71 0.40 -13.68
C PHE A 295 25.78 0.55 -15.20
N THR A 296 24.70 0.98 -15.84
CA THR A 296 24.60 1.09 -17.31
C THR A 296 25.56 2.15 -17.86
N ILE A 297 25.74 3.26 -17.14
CA ILE A 297 26.75 4.29 -17.47
C ILE A 297 28.16 3.69 -17.45
N HIS A 298 28.51 2.93 -16.41
CA HIS A 298 29.82 2.30 -16.30
C HIS A 298 30.07 1.22 -17.36
N VAL A 299 29.03 0.46 -17.75
CA VAL A 299 29.12 -0.45 -18.89
C VAL A 299 29.40 0.33 -20.18
N GLY A 300 28.75 1.49 -20.38
CA GLY A 300 29.02 2.40 -21.49
C GLY A 300 30.50 2.83 -21.55
N HIS A 301 31.05 3.31 -20.44
CA HIS A 301 32.48 3.66 -20.35
C HIS A 301 33.38 2.46 -20.65
N SER A 302 33.00 1.26 -20.22
CA SER A 302 33.75 0.03 -20.49
C SER A 302 33.75 -0.34 -21.98
N LEU A 303 32.64 -0.13 -22.68
CA LEU A 303 32.54 -0.34 -24.12
C LEU A 303 33.40 0.67 -24.90
N ASP A 304 33.46 1.92 -24.43
CA ASP A 304 34.23 2.99 -25.07
C ASP A 304 35.73 2.97 -24.73
N ALA A 305 36.11 2.28 -23.65
CA ALA A 305 37.48 2.22 -23.13
C ALA A 305 38.54 1.87 -24.20
N TYR A 306 38.16 1.06 -25.19
CA TYR A 306 39.01 0.73 -26.33
C TYR A 306 38.45 1.26 -27.65
N ARG A 307 37.14 1.12 -27.86
CA ARG A 307 36.48 1.47 -29.13
C ARG A 307 36.65 2.94 -29.52
N ALA A 308 36.68 3.85 -28.54
CA ALA A 308 36.78 5.29 -28.78
C ALA A 308 38.23 5.82 -28.73
N GLN A 309 39.22 4.96 -28.53
CA GLN A 309 40.62 5.37 -28.41
C GLN A 309 41.31 5.44 -29.79
N PRO A 310 42.20 6.41 -30.03
CA PRO A 310 43.04 6.44 -31.22
C PRO A 310 43.93 5.19 -31.33
N ASP A 311 44.19 4.71 -32.56
CA ASP A 311 44.97 3.48 -32.82
C ASP A 311 46.34 3.44 -32.13
N HIS A 312 47.02 4.59 -32.02
CA HIS A 312 48.34 4.67 -31.38
C HIS A 312 48.30 4.41 -29.86
N VAL A 313 47.15 4.65 -29.21
CA VAL A 313 46.93 4.38 -27.78
C VAL A 313 46.69 2.89 -27.55
N LEU A 314 45.95 2.23 -28.46
CA LEU A 314 45.65 0.79 -28.39
C LEU A 314 46.92 -0.08 -28.40
N CYS A 315 47.95 0.32 -29.13
CA CYS A 315 49.24 -0.38 -29.19
C CYS A 315 50.00 -0.39 -27.86
N GLN A 316 49.63 0.48 -26.91
CA GLN A 316 50.31 0.63 -25.61
C GLN A 316 49.52 0.00 -24.45
N VAL A 317 48.27 -0.43 -24.67
CA VAL A 317 47.44 -0.98 -23.59
C VAL A 317 47.81 -2.43 -23.30
N LYS A 318 48.15 -2.73 -22.04
CA LYS A 318 48.30 -4.10 -21.55
C LYS A 318 46.93 -4.79 -21.49
N ARG A 319 46.71 -5.76 -22.38
CA ARG A 319 45.44 -6.50 -22.52
C ARG A 319 45.08 -7.37 -21.30
N ASP A 320 46.05 -7.72 -20.47
CA ASP A 320 45.88 -8.66 -19.34
C ASP A 320 45.87 -7.98 -17.96
N SER A 321 45.56 -6.68 -17.89
CA SER A 321 45.49 -5.99 -16.60
C SER A 321 44.21 -6.37 -15.85
N LEU A 322 44.35 -6.92 -14.63
CA LEU A 322 43.26 -7.13 -13.66
C LEU A 322 42.98 -5.88 -12.82
N GLU A 323 43.63 -4.75 -13.13
CA GLU A 323 43.43 -3.50 -12.40
C GLU A 323 42.08 -2.88 -12.73
N LEU A 324 41.48 -2.24 -11.72
CA LEU A 324 40.22 -1.53 -11.91
C LEU A 324 40.43 -0.36 -12.89
N PRO A 325 39.63 -0.25 -13.96
CA PRO A 325 39.80 0.84 -14.91
C PRO A 325 39.67 2.21 -14.25
N GLN A 326 40.59 3.12 -14.59
CA GLN A 326 40.70 4.42 -13.92
C GLN A 326 39.45 5.30 -14.05
N TYR A 327 38.64 5.09 -15.10
CA TYR A 327 37.35 5.77 -15.27
C TYR A 327 36.28 5.33 -14.26
N LEU A 328 36.39 4.13 -13.67
CA LEU A 328 35.50 3.70 -12.58
C LEU A 328 35.88 4.42 -11.29
N LEU A 329 37.18 4.54 -11.01
CA LEU A 329 37.70 5.18 -9.79
C LEU A 329 37.35 6.67 -9.70
N SER A 330 37.25 7.38 -10.82
CA SER A 330 36.91 8.81 -10.84
C SER A 330 35.42 9.11 -10.63
N HIS A 331 34.56 8.09 -10.61
CA HIS A 331 33.10 8.24 -10.51
C HIS A 331 32.50 7.48 -9.32
N LEU A 332 33.33 6.86 -8.46
CA LEU A 332 32.85 6.30 -7.20
C LEU A 332 32.42 7.46 -6.28
N PRO A 333 31.23 7.42 -5.68
CA PRO A 333 30.86 8.40 -4.66
C PRO A 333 31.85 8.29 -3.50
N ASP A 334 32.33 9.44 -3.01
CA ASP A 334 33.26 9.53 -1.87
C ASP A 334 32.89 8.54 -0.75
N GLU A 335 33.88 7.79 -0.25
CA GLU A 335 33.76 6.73 0.76
C GLU A 335 33.19 7.18 2.13
N ASN A 336 32.70 8.41 2.25
CA ASN A 336 32.18 9.00 3.49
C ASN A 336 30.82 8.44 3.94
N TRP A 337 30.15 7.60 3.14
CA TRP A 337 28.87 7.00 3.54
C TRP A 337 29.01 5.95 4.65
N ALA A 338 30.15 5.25 4.75
CA ALA A 338 30.37 4.20 5.75
C ALA A 338 30.68 4.75 7.15
N LYS A 339 31.03 6.05 7.28
CA LYS A 339 31.46 6.66 8.55
C LYS A 339 30.34 7.35 9.33
N ASN A 340 29.19 7.62 8.72
CA ASN A 340 28.10 8.40 9.32
C ASN A 340 26.87 7.55 9.75
N GLY A 341 26.98 6.23 9.73
CA GLY A 341 25.97 5.31 10.27
C GLY A 341 26.47 4.62 11.55
N LYS A 342 26.53 5.35 12.65
CA LYS A 342 26.62 4.79 14.01
C LYS A 342 25.51 5.36 14.88
#